data_AF-A0A7S0BGR0-F1
#
_entry.id   AF-A0A7S0BGR0-F1
#
_cell.length_a   1.000
_cell.length_b   1.000
_cell.length_c   1.000
_cell.angle_alpha   90.00
_cell.angle_beta   90.00
_cell.angle_gamma   90.00
#
_symmetry.space_group_name_H-M   'P 1'
#
loop_
_entity.id
_entity.type
_entity.pdbx_description
1 polymer ?
#
loop_
_entity_poly.entity_id
_entity_poly.type
_entity_poly.pdbx_seq_one_letter_code
_entity_poly.pdbx_strand_id
1 'polypeptide(L)'
;TCHLIVELYSAGNIILTDGEYKIIALLRVFRPKDETKYSPRVVGAVYPMSAASTKDPLTESSVREAIEKSEGTKELRKVLAYMTMYGIQSVEHALVENQLKLNVLVKDIVSSRNEAIPKITKSIVEV
;
A
#
# COMPACT_ATOMS: atom_id res chain seq x y z
N THR A 1 -1.13 -20.17 23.16
CA THR A 1 -1.61 -19.76 21.82
C THR A 1 -0.40 -19.41 20.97
N CYS A 2 -0.44 -19.67 19.67
CA CYS A 2 0.63 -19.35 18.72
C CYS A 2 0.02 -18.60 17.54
N HIS A 3 0.80 -17.77 16.84
CA HIS A 3 0.35 -17.07 15.63
C HIS A 3 1.17 -17.50 14.43
N LEU A 4 0.51 -17.62 13.29
CA LEU A 4 1.15 -17.78 11.99
C LEU A 4 1.00 -16.48 11.22
N ILE A 5 2.12 -15.81 10.93
CA ILE A 5 2.18 -14.55 10.21
C ILE A 5 2.66 -14.85 8.79
N VAL A 6 1.96 -14.30 7.80
CA VAL A 6 2.28 -14.43 6.39
C VAL A 6 2.61 -13.06 5.83
N GLU A 7 3.86 -12.86 5.41
CA GLU A 7 4.33 -11.65 4.74
C GLU A 7 4.29 -11.90 3.22
N LEU A 8 3.47 -11.16 2.49
CA LEU A 8 3.29 -11.33 1.04
C LEU A 8 4.05 -10.28 0.19
N TYR A 9 4.94 -9.50 0.80
CA TYR A 9 5.72 -8.48 0.09
C TYR A 9 7.10 -9.03 -0.35
N SER A 10 7.58 -8.55 -1.51
CA SER A 10 8.90 -8.93 -2.09
C SER A 10 9.09 -10.46 -2.21
N ALA A 11 10.06 -11.06 -1.52
CA ALA A 11 10.32 -12.50 -1.52
C ALA A 11 9.34 -13.32 -0.66
N GLY A 12 8.51 -12.64 0.13
CA GLY A 12 7.56 -13.23 1.07
C GLY A 12 8.19 -13.99 2.25
N ASN A 13 7.40 -14.22 3.29
CA ASN A 13 7.82 -14.94 4.49
C ASN A 13 6.64 -15.64 5.18
N ILE A 14 6.95 -16.73 5.89
CA ILE A 14 6.02 -17.37 6.81
C ILE A 14 6.75 -17.45 8.16
N ILE A 15 6.14 -16.90 9.20
CA ILE A 15 6.72 -16.72 10.52
C ILE A 15 5.77 -17.30 11.56
N LEU A 16 6.26 -18.24 12.35
CA LEU A 16 5.56 -18.82 13.49
C LEU A 16 6.00 -18.08 14.77
N THR A 17 5.05 -17.62 15.56
CA THR A 17 5.30 -16.96 16.85
C THR A 17 4.54 -17.64 17.98
N ASP A 18 4.96 -17.39 19.22
CA ASP A 18 4.15 -17.66 20.40
C ASP A 18 3.02 -16.60 20.56
N GLY A 19 2.30 -16.65 21.69
CA GLY A 19 1.20 -15.75 21.98
C GLY A 19 1.59 -14.31 22.30
N GLU A 20 2.88 -14.04 22.52
CA GLU A 20 3.43 -12.69 22.72
C GLU A 20 4.14 -12.19 21.45
N TYR A 21 3.90 -12.84 20.31
CA TYR A 21 4.53 -12.55 19.03
C TYR A 21 6.06 -12.75 19.00
N LYS A 22 6.63 -13.50 19.95
CA LYS A 22 8.04 -13.89 19.90
C LYS A 22 8.23 -14.95 18.82
N ILE A 23 9.16 -14.71 17.91
CA ILE A 23 9.38 -15.56 16.75
C ILE A 23 10.01 -16.89 17.18
N ILE A 24 9.31 -17.98 16.89
CA ILE A 24 9.74 -19.36 17.15
C ILE A 24 10.47 -19.91 15.93
N ALA A 25 9.90 -19.72 14.73
CA ALA A 25 10.44 -20.19 13.48
C ALA A 25 10.04 -19.24 12.34
N LEU A 26 10.86 -19.18 11.29
CA LEU A 26 10.60 -18.37 10.10
C LEU A 26 11.28 -18.98 8.87
N LEU A 27 10.73 -18.76 7.68
CA LEU A 27 11.33 -19.26 6.44
C LEU A 27 12.56 -18.45 6.02
N ARG A 28 12.53 -17.12 6.18
CA ARG A 28 13.59 -16.23 5.72
C ARG A 28 13.98 -15.21 6.76
N VAL A 29 15.25 -15.25 7.17
CA VAL A 29 15.82 -14.27 8.10
C VAL A 29 15.94 -12.92 7.40
N PHE A 30 15.40 -11.88 8.03
CA PHE A 30 15.55 -10.50 7.58
C PHE A 30 16.37 -9.73 8.61
N ARG A 31 17.55 -9.25 8.20
CA ARG A 31 18.39 -8.34 8.98
C ARG A 31 18.43 -6.99 8.26
N PRO A 32 17.69 -5.98 8.74
CA PRO A 32 17.75 -4.66 8.15
C PRO A 32 19.13 -4.05 8.38
N LYS A 33 19.59 -3.26 7.42
CA LYS A 33 20.84 -2.48 7.56
C LYS A 33 20.71 -1.35 8.58
N ASP A 34 19.49 -0.89 8.80
CA ASP A 34 19.13 0.18 9.71
C ASP A 34 18.03 -0.31 10.66
N GLU A 35 18.43 -0.72 11.85
CA GLU A 35 17.53 -1.25 12.89
C GLU A 35 16.62 -0.16 13.49
N THR A 36 16.90 1.11 13.23
CA THR A 36 16.03 2.22 13.67
C THR A 36 14.78 2.34 12.80
N LYS A 37 14.86 1.89 11.54
CA LYS A 37 13.74 1.94 10.58
C LYS A 37 12.96 0.64 10.51
N TYR A 38 13.63 -0.50 10.70
CA TYR A 38 12.99 -1.81 10.56
C TYR A 38 13.48 -2.74 11.67
N SER A 39 12.57 -3.48 12.29
CA SER A 39 12.97 -4.52 13.24
C SER A 39 13.40 -5.80 12.50
N PRO A 40 14.41 -6.52 12.99
CA PRO A 40 14.83 -7.79 12.39
C PRO A 40 13.74 -8.86 12.47
N ARG A 41 13.75 -9.81 11.52
CA ARG A 41 13.00 -11.07 11.59
C ARG A 41 13.99 -12.20 11.82
N VAL A 42 14.15 -12.58 13.08
CA VAL A 42 15.04 -13.65 13.55
C VAL A 42 14.37 -14.40 14.69
N VAL A 43 14.73 -15.67 14.86
CA VAL A 43 14.24 -16.47 16.00
C VAL A 43 14.59 -15.78 17.31
N GLY A 44 13.63 -15.72 18.23
CA GLY A 44 13.76 -15.11 19.55
C GLY A 44 13.43 -13.62 19.62
N ALA A 45 13.39 -12.91 18.49
CA ALA A 45 12.92 -11.52 18.46
C ALA A 45 11.39 -11.43 18.51
N VAL A 46 10.85 -10.32 19.00
CA VAL A 46 9.41 -10.04 18.96
C VAL A 46 9.05 -9.47 17.60
N TYR A 47 8.02 -10.02 16.95
CA TYR A 47 7.53 -9.51 15.69
C TYR A 47 6.84 -8.14 15.91
N PRO A 48 7.25 -7.07 15.19
CA PRO A 48 6.72 -5.73 15.39
C PRO A 48 5.35 -5.58 14.71
N MET A 49 4.29 -5.89 15.47
CA MET A 49 2.92 -5.70 15.02
C MET A 49 2.60 -4.24 14.66
N SER A 50 3.25 -3.28 15.31
CA SER A 50 3.10 -1.84 15.00
C SER A 50 3.61 -1.48 13.60
N ALA A 51 4.63 -2.18 13.10
CA ALA A 51 5.16 -1.97 11.75
C ALA A 51 4.31 -2.65 10.67
N ALA A 52 3.43 -3.58 11.06
CA ALA A 52 2.44 -4.18 10.15
C ALA A 52 1.27 -3.24 9.84
N SER A 53 1.38 -1.95 10.20
CA SER A 53 0.34 -0.94 10.04
C SER A 53 -0.19 -0.91 8.61
N THR A 54 -1.49 -1.17 8.52
CA THR A 54 -2.34 -0.87 7.38
C THR A 54 -2.24 0.63 7.10
N LYS A 55 -1.74 1.04 5.94
CA LYS A 55 -2.09 2.40 5.46
C LYS A 55 -3.61 2.47 5.46
N ASP A 56 -4.14 3.61 5.87
CA ASP A 56 -5.59 3.81 5.96
C ASP A 56 -6.27 3.40 4.66
N PRO A 57 -7.49 2.84 4.74
CA PRO A 57 -8.28 2.52 3.56
C PRO A 57 -8.36 3.74 2.64
N LEU A 58 -8.29 3.50 1.34
CA LEU A 58 -8.40 4.60 0.38
C LEU A 58 -9.80 5.21 0.49
N THR A 59 -9.87 6.47 0.93
CA THR A 59 -11.11 7.25 0.96
C THR A 59 -11.10 8.31 -0.13
N GLU A 60 -12.29 8.76 -0.54
CA GLU A 60 -12.41 9.81 -1.55
C GLU A 60 -11.72 11.11 -1.11
N SER A 61 -11.85 11.47 0.18
CA SER A 61 -11.19 12.64 0.76
C SER A 61 -9.67 12.54 0.66
N SER A 62 -9.09 11.37 0.96
CA SER A 62 -7.65 11.15 0.81
C SER A 62 -7.20 11.32 -0.65
N VAL A 63 -7.96 10.79 -1.62
CA VAL A 63 -7.64 10.92 -3.06
C VAL A 63 -7.66 12.38 -3.50
N ARG A 64 -8.70 13.14 -3.07
CA ARG A 64 -8.80 14.58 -3.36
C ARG A 64 -7.62 15.36 -2.80
N GLU A 65 -7.28 15.12 -1.53
CA GLU A 65 -6.17 15.79 -0.85
C GLU A 65 -4.83 15.54 -1.56
N ALA A 66 -4.60 14.33 -2.06
CA ALA A 66 -3.36 14.03 -2.77
C ALA A 66 -3.31 14.58 -4.18
N ILE A 67 -4.46 14.66 -4.85
CA ILE A 67 -4.57 15.37 -6.12
C ILE A 67 -4.17 16.84 -5.90
N GLU A 68 -4.72 17.49 -4.87
CA GLU A 68 -4.38 18.87 -4.49
C GLU A 68 -2.89 19.03 -4.14
N LYS A 69 -2.33 18.15 -3.30
CA LYS A 69 -0.90 18.16 -2.92
C LYS A 69 0.06 17.87 -4.06
N SER A 70 -0.40 17.26 -5.16
CA SER A 70 0.48 16.88 -6.27
C SER A 70 0.76 18.03 -7.26
N GLU A 71 0.16 19.20 -7.05
CA GLU A 71 0.29 20.40 -7.90
C GLU A 71 -0.01 20.15 -9.39
N GLY A 72 -0.72 19.07 -9.73
CA GLY A 72 -1.16 18.78 -11.09
C GLY A 72 -0.09 18.30 -12.08
N THR A 73 1.19 18.25 -11.69
CA THR A 73 2.33 17.92 -12.58
C THR A 73 2.66 16.43 -12.62
N LYS A 74 2.19 15.65 -11.63
CA LYS A 74 2.47 14.22 -11.52
C LYS A 74 1.42 13.39 -12.27
N GLU A 75 1.83 12.21 -12.72
CA GLU A 75 0.90 11.20 -13.26
C GLU A 75 -0.01 10.68 -12.14
N LEU A 76 -1.31 10.62 -12.41
CA LEU A 76 -2.32 10.19 -11.43
C LEU A 76 -2.00 8.78 -10.88
N ARG A 77 -1.60 7.84 -11.75
CA ARG A 77 -1.27 6.47 -11.34
C ARG A 77 -0.15 6.41 -10.29
N LYS A 78 0.85 7.30 -10.38
CA LYS A 78 1.99 7.33 -9.45
C LYS A 78 1.59 7.91 -8.11
N VAL A 79 0.74 8.94 -8.12
CA VAL A 79 0.19 9.55 -6.91
C VAL A 79 -0.65 8.52 -6.14
N LEU A 80 -1.58 7.85 -6.81
CA LEU A 80 -2.46 6.85 -6.20
C LEU A 80 -1.70 5.60 -5.71
N ALA A 81 -0.73 5.10 -6.47
CA ALA A 81 0.10 3.96 -6.06
C ALA A 81 0.95 4.26 -4.82
N TYR A 82 1.41 5.50 -4.64
CA TYR A 82 2.19 5.88 -3.46
C TYR A 82 1.31 5.96 -2.19
N MET A 83 0.09 6.46 -2.34
CA MET A 83 -0.85 6.60 -1.24
C MET A 83 -1.45 5.29 -0.76
N THR A 84 -1.72 4.38 -1.70
CA THR A 84 -2.44 3.15 -1.40
C THR A 84 -1.49 2.02 -0.95
N MET A 85 -2.08 0.94 -0.46
CA MET A 85 -1.42 -0.37 -0.33
C MET A 85 -1.43 -1.14 -1.65
N TYR A 86 -2.15 -0.63 -2.66
CA TYR A 86 -2.34 -1.31 -3.92
C TYR A 86 -1.13 -1.12 -4.82
N GLY A 87 -0.79 -2.17 -5.55
CA GLY A 87 0.23 -2.10 -6.59
C GLY A 87 -0.17 -1.13 -7.69
N ILE A 88 0.83 -0.62 -8.42
CA ILE A 88 0.58 0.25 -9.58
C ILE A 88 -0.34 -0.43 -10.60
N GLN A 89 -0.31 -1.76 -10.71
CA GLN A 89 -1.18 -2.51 -11.62
C GLN A 89 -2.66 -2.40 -11.27
N SER A 90 -3.02 -2.49 -9.98
CA SER A 90 -4.41 -2.34 -9.52
C SER A 90 -4.93 -0.93 -9.80
N VAL A 91 -4.07 0.07 -9.60
CA VAL A 91 -4.37 1.46 -9.94
C VAL A 91 -4.56 1.63 -11.45
N GLU A 92 -3.68 1.06 -12.27
CA GLU A 92 -3.79 1.11 -13.73
C GLU A 92 -5.06 0.42 -14.24
N HIS A 93 -5.43 -0.71 -13.64
CA HIS A 93 -6.68 -1.40 -13.94
C HIS A 93 -7.89 -0.50 -13.70
N ALA A 94 -7.96 0.14 -12.52
CA ALA A 94 -9.04 1.07 -12.18
C ALA A 94 -9.10 2.29 -13.14
N LEU A 95 -7.95 2.77 -13.62
CA LEU A 95 -7.91 3.85 -14.62
C LEU A 95 -8.46 3.40 -15.97
N VAL A 96 -8.07 2.21 -16.44
CA VAL A 96 -8.53 1.66 -17.72
C VAL A 96 -10.03 1.37 -17.69
N GLU A 97 -10.52 0.79 -16.60
CA GLU A 97 -11.96 0.53 -16.38
C GLU A 97 -12.79 1.83 -16.48
N ASN A 98 -12.24 2.93 -15.98
CA ASN A 98 -12.86 4.26 -16.03
C ASN A 98 -12.55 5.04 -17.32
N GLN A 99 -12.01 4.39 -18.36
CA GLN A 99 -11.70 4.99 -19.67
C GLN A 99 -10.73 6.17 -19.56
N LEU A 100 -9.78 6.07 -18.64
CA LEU A 100 -8.70 7.04 -18.45
C LEU A 100 -7.40 6.50 -19.05
N LYS A 101 -6.59 7.42 -19.58
CA LYS A 101 -5.25 7.09 -20.06
C LYS A 101 -4.33 6.84 -18.87
N LEU A 102 -3.41 5.88 -18.99
CA LEU A 102 -2.45 5.55 -17.93
C LEU A 102 -1.52 6.72 -17.56
N ASN A 103 -1.21 7.58 -18.53
CA ASN A 103 -0.32 8.73 -18.36
C ASN A 103 -1.08 10.04 -18.13
N VAL A 104 -2.33 9.98 -17.64
CA VAL A 104 -3.10 11.20 -17.36
C VAL A 104 -2.42 11.98 -16.23
N LEU A 105 -2.28 13.29 -16.43
CA LEU A 105 -1.78 14.18 -15.41
C LEU A 105 -2.92 14.56 -14.47
N VAL A 106 -2.57 14.81 -13.20
CA VAL A 106 -3.56 15.18 -12.20
C VAL A 106 -4.32 16.45 -12.60
N LYS A 107 -3.66 17.43 -13.24
CA LYS A 107 -4.32 18.66 -13.73
C LYS A 107 -5.47 18.38 -14.72
N ASP A 108 -5.33 17.37 -15.57
CA ASP A 108 -6.30 17.06 -16.63
C ASP A 108 -7.58 16.42 -16.03
N ILE A 109 -7.48 15.80 -14.86
CA ILE A 109 -8.62 15.25 -14.11
C ILE A 109 -9.39 16.37 -13.41
N VAL A 110 -8.66 17.29 -12.76
CA VAL A 110 -9.25 18.43 -12.03
C VAL A 110 -10.02 19.36 -12.98
N SER A 111 -9.50 19.57 -14.20
CA SER A 111 -10.11 20.45 -15.18
C SER A 111 -11.29 19.84 -15.97
N SER A 112 -11.47 18.52 -15.98
CA SER A 112 -12.46 17.88 -16.87
C SER A 112 -13.40 16.86 -16.21
N ARG A 113 -13.13 16.32 -15.02
CA ARG A 113 -13.94 15.22 -14.44
C ARG A 113 -13.92 15.15 -12.91
N ASN A 114 -14.54 16.11 -12.23
CA ASN A 114 -14.76 16.01 -10.77
C ASN A 114 -15.61 14.77 -10.38
N GLU A 115 -16.39 14.23 -11.32
CA GLU A 115 -17.17 12.99 -11.19
C GLU A 115 -16.37 11.69 -11.41
N ALA A 116 -15.14 11.75 -11.91
CA ALA A 116 -14.31 10.55 -12.10
C ALA A 116 -13.62 10.11 -10.80
N ILE A 117 -13.36 11.04 -9.87
CA ILE A 117 -12.66 10.76 -8.61
C ILE A 117 -13.43 9.73 -7.75
N PRO A 118 -14.75 9.84 -7.53
CA PRO A 118 -15.50 8.83 -6.78
C PRO A 118 -15.46 7.45 -7.46
N LYS A 119 -15.55 7.41 -8.81
CA LYS A 119 -15.54 6.15 -9.57
C LYS A 119 -14.20 5.43 -9.52
N ILE A 120 -13.11 6.18 -9.67
CA ILE A 120 -11.74 5.63 -9.55
C ILE A 120 -11.50 5.13 -8.12
N THR A 121 -11.93 5.89 -7.11
CA THR A 121 -11.77 5.48 -5.70
C THR A 121 -12.52 4.19 -5.42
N LYS A 122 -13.76 4.08 -5.90
CA LYS A 122 -14.57 2.86 -5.77
C LYS A 122 -13.92 1.67 -6.49
N SER A 123 -13.50 1.83 -7.75
CA SER A 123 -12.81 0.78 -8.51
C SER A 123 -11.51 0.33 -7.82
N ILE A 124 -10.74 1.22 -7.18
CA ILE A 124 -9.50 0.82 -6.50
C ILE A 124 -9.78 0.05 -5.19
N VAL A 125 -10.87 0.37 -4.50
CA VAL A 125 -11.26 -0.30 -3.25
C VAL A 125 -11.93 -1.67 -3.50
N GLU A 126 -12.63 -1.83 -4.63
CA GLU A 126 -13.33 -3.05 -5.01
C GLU A 126 -12.44 -4.10 -5.72
N VAL A 127 -11.21 -3.74 -6.10
CA VAL A 127 -10.18 -4.62 -6.70
C VAL A 127 -9.40 -5.39 -5.64
#